data_AF-A0A969RUZ4-F1
#
_entry.id   AF-A0A969RUZ4-F1
#
_cell.length_a   1.000
_cell.length_b   1.000
_cell.length_c   1.000
_cell.angle_alpha   90.00
_cell.angle_beta   90.00
_cell.angle_gamma   90.00
#
_symmetry.space_group_name_H-M   'P 1'
#
loop_
_entity.id
_entity.type
_entity.pdbx_description
1 polymer ?
#
loop_
_entity_poly.entity_id
_entity_poly.type
_entity_poly.pdbx_seq_one_letter_code
_entity_poly.pdbx_strand_id
1 'polypeptide(L)'
;MSIFLIGIPILILAIYYVYQSFSRLISKKPVISIYQNGLVDHRKDTPRTILYEQIKNLYLSVQTVNGVRNYLVTLETHNQGKLKIDEHVGNIDRLRTLLEEQFVTHRLPVVLTAYQQGTPIDFAELRVTQSALIFGKKTLPWSDIDSIDIYKSQFVFVRVLQKPDKKNGLPKIETISRIWRYFLP
;
A
#
# COMPACT_ATOMS: atom_id res chain seq x y z
N MET A 1 17.98 -7.94 -66.14
CA MET A 1 18.16 -8.67 -64.86
C MET A 1 18.40 -7.67 -63.74
N SER A 2 17.44 -6.75 -63.51
CA SER A 2 17.66 -5.54 -62.69
C SER A 2 16.50 -5.24 -61.72
N ILE A 3 15.44 -6.05 -61.74
CA ILE A 3 14.23 -5.86 -60.92
C ILE A 3 14.46 -6.32 -59.46
N PHE A 4 15.43 -7.20 -59.23
CA PHE A 4 15.75 -7.72 -57.90
C PHE A 4 16.47 -6.71 -56.99
N LEU A 5 17.13 -5.68 -57.54
CA LEU A 5 17.90 -4.73 -56.74
C LEU A 5 17.01 -3.73 -55.97
N ILE A 6 15.80 -3.46 -56.46
CA ILE A 6 14.84 -2.51 -55.88
C ILE A 6 13.87 -3.21 -54.91
N GLY A 7 13.60 -4.50 -55.12
CA GLY A 7 12.65 -5.25 -54.29
C GLY A 7 13.12 -5.48 -52.85
N ILE A 8 14.42 -5.73 -52.65
CA ILE A 8 15.01 -6.00 -51.33
C ILE A 8 14.88 -4.79 -50.37
N PRO A 9 15.26 -3.55 -50.75
CA PRO A 9 15.12 -2.41 -49.85
C PRO A 9 13.66 -2.09 -49.51
N ILE A 10 12.72 -2.28 -50.45
CA ILE A 10 11.28 -2.10 -50.17
C ILE A 10 10.77 -3.14 -49.17
N LEU A 11 11.20 -4.40 -49.29
CA LEU A 11 10.84 -5.47 -48.36
C LEU A 11 11.37 -5.18 -46.94
N ILE A 12 12.63 -4.74 -46.83
CA ILE A 12 13.23 -4.38 -45.53
C ILE A 12 12.47 -3.21 -44.90
N LEU A 13 12.11 -2.20 -45.70
CA LEU A 13 11.31 -1.06 -45.23
C LEU A 13 9.94 -1.52 -44.73
N ALA A 14 9.26 -2.41 -45.47
CA ALA A 14 7.96 -2.95 -45.09
C ALA A 14 8.04 -3.76 -43.78
N ILE A 15 9.06 -4.62 -43.63
CA ILE A 15 9.29 -5.38 -42.39
C ILE A 15 9.59 -4.43 -41.22
N TYR A 16 10.37 -3.37 -41.43
CA TYR A 16 10.65 -2.36 -40.42
C TYR A 16 9.38 -1.65 -39.93
N TYR A 17 8.51 -1.22 -40.86
CA TYR A 17 7.23 -0.59 -40.51
C TYR A 17 6.25 -1.54 -39.83
N VAL A 18 6.17 -2.80 -40.29
CA VAL A 18 5.36 -3.83 -39.63
C VAL A 18 5.89 -4.07 -38.22
N TYR A 19 7.20 -4.21 -38.03
CA TYR A 19 7.82 -4.38 -36.72
C TYR A 19 7.58 -3.16 -35.81
N GLN A 20 7.67 -1.94 -36.33
CA GLN A 20 7.38 -0.72 -35.56
C GLN A 20 5.90 -0.63 -35.16
N SER A 21 4.98 -1.01 -36.05
CA SER A 21 3.54 -1.04 -35.75
C SER A 21 3.20 -2.13 -34.75
N PHE A 22 3.81 -3.31 -34.89
CA PHE A 22 3.59 -4.46 -34.02
C PHE A 22 4.26 -4.25 -32.64
N SER A 23 5.42 -3.61 -32.57
CA SER A 23 6.07 -3.24 -31.31
C SER A 23 5.29 -2.17 -30.54
N ARG A 24 4.60 -1.24 -31.22
CA ARG A 24 3.64 -0.32 -30.58
C ARG A 24 2.41 -1.05 -30.00
N LEU A 25 1.99 -2.16 -30.60
CA LEU A 25 0.93 -3.04 -30.07
C LEU A 25 1.44 -3.94 -28.92
N ILE A 26 2.72 -4.33 -28.95
CA ILE A 26 3.38 -5.14 -27.90
C ILE A 26 3.90 -4.27 -26.74
N SER A 27 3.90 -2.95 -26.89
CA SER A 27 4.18 -2.00 -25.81
C SER A 27 3.13 -2.20 -24.72
N LYS A 28 3.47 -2.97 -23.69
CA LYS A 28 2.61 -3.19 -22.52
C LYS A 28 2.27 -1.83 -21.94
N LYS A 29 1.04 -1.36 -22.17
CA LYS A 29 0.54 -0.15 -21.53
C LYS A 29 0.76 -0.30 -20.03
N PRO A 30 1.30 0.73 -19.34
CA PRO A 30 1.48 0.64 -17.90
C PRO A 30 0.13 0.33 -17.27
N VAL A 31 0.09 -0.77 -16.51
CA VAL A 31 -1.16 -1.25 -15.89
C VAL A 31 -1.66 -0.23 -14.86
N ILE A 32 -0.71 0.40 -14.14
CA ILE A 32 -0.95 1.47 -13.18
C ILE A 32 0.11 2.54 -13.38
N SER A 33 -0.32 3.80 -13.48
CA SER A 33 0.57 4.96 -13.59
C SER A 33 0.47 5.79 -12.31
N ILE A 34 1.61 6.12 -11.70
CA ILE A 34 1.70 6.94 -10.48
C ILE A 34 2.06 8.38 -10.89
N TYR A 35 1.33 9.35 -10.35
CA TYR A 35 1.54 10.78 -10.54
C TYR A 35 1.72 11.47 -9.19
N GLN A 36 2.10 12.75 -9.19
CA GLN A 36 2.35 13.50 -7.96
C GLN A 36 1.12 13.59 -7.04
N ASN A 37 -0.09 13.71 -7.61
CA ASN A 37 -1.32 13.94 -6.83
C ASN A 37 -2.26 12.73 -6.82
N GLY A 38 -1.87 11.61 -7.45
CA GLY A 38 -2.73 10.45 -7.55
C GLY A 38 -2.18 9.36 -8.46
N LEU A 39 -3.03 8.41 -8.79
CA LEU A 39 -2.71 7.29 -9.66
C LEU A 39 -3.83 7.05 -10.67
N VAL A 40 -3.46 6.44 -11.79
CA VAL A 40 -4.40 6.03 -12.84
C VAL A 40 -4.29 4.52 -13.04
N ASP A 41 -5.42 3.82 -12.87
CA ASP A 41 -5.57 2.41 -13.18
C ASP A 41 -6.05 2.26 -14.63
N HIS A 42 -5.22 1.63 -15.47
CA HIS A 42 -5.48 1.41 -16.89
C HIS A 42 -6.02 0.00 -17.20
N ARG A 43 -6.32 -0.82 -16.18
CA ARG A 43 -6.79 -2.20 -16.38
C ARG A 43 -8.18 -2.33 -16.99
N LYS A 44 -8.99 -1.29 -16.89
CA LYS A 44 -10.35 -1.24 -17.45
C LYS A 44 -10.34 -0.39 -18.73
N ASP A 45 -11.34 -0.61 -19.59
CA ASP A 45 -11.54 0.16 -20.83
C ASP A 45 -11.59 1.67 -20.58
N THR A 46 -12.13 2.08 -19.44
CA THR A 46 -12.07 3.45 -18.94
C THR A 46 -11.03 3.58 -17.84
N PRO A 47 -9.94 4.35 -18.06
CA PRO A 47 -8.95 4.60 -17.04
C PRO A 47 -9.58 5.22 -15.80
N ARG A 48 -9.24 4.69 -14.64
CA ARG A 48 -9.75 5.19 -13.36
C ARG A 48 -8.69 6.01 -12.66
N THR A 49 -8.96 7.30 -12.50
CA THR A 49 -8.12 8.23 -11.74
C THR A 49 -8.53 8.25 -10.27
N ILE A 50 -7.56 8.08 -9.37
CA ILE A 50 -7.71 8.14 -7.92
C ILE A 50 -6.71 9.16 -7.39
N LEU A 51 -7.20 10.20 -6.73
CA LEU A 51 -6.34 11.18 -6.05
C LEU A 51 -5.90 10.64 -4.69
N TYR A 52 -4.70 11.01 -4.22
CA TYR A 52 -4.20 10.54 -2.92
C TYR A 52 -5.11 10.95 -1.76
N GLU A 53 -5.70 12.14 -1.83
CA GLU A 53 -6.66 12.65 -0.85
C GLU A 53 -7.95 11.81 -0.77
N GLN A 54 -8.32 11.12 -1.85
CA GLN A 54 -9.50 10.26 -1.90
C GLN A 54 -9.27 8.88 -1.30
N ILE A 55 -8.01 8.51 -1.03
CA ILE A 55 -7.66 7.23 -0.43
C ILE A 55 -7.95 7.32 1.07
N LYS A 56 -8.95 6.56 1.50
CA LYS A 56 -9.31 6.40 2.89
C LYS A 56 -8.29 5.53 3.61
N ASN A 57 -8.05 4.33 3.06
CA ASN A 57 -7.16 3.33 3.66
C ASN A 57 -6.28 2.67 2.59
N LEU A 58 -5.04 2.38 2.97
CA LEU A 58 -4.08 1.57 2.19
C LEU A 58 -3.80 0.27 2.96
N TYR A 59 -4.24 -0.85 2.41
CA TYR A 59 -4.00 -2.18 2.98
C TYR A 59 -2.94 -2.91 2.17
N LEU A 60 -2.06 -3.66 2.84
CA LEU A 60 -1.19 -4.62 2.20
C LEU A 60 -1.44 -6.01 2.78
N SER A 61 -1.85 -6.93 1.93
CA SER A 61 -1.90 -8.36 2.25
C SER A 61 -0.72 -9.06 1.61
N VAL A 62 -0.02 -9.88 2.40
CA VAL A 62 1.01 -10.80 1.90
C VAL A 62 0.44 -12.19 2.02
N GLN A 63 0.24 -12.86 0.89
CA GLN A 63 -0.21 -14.25 0.84
C GLN A 63 0.99 -15.10 0.43
N THR A 64 1.18 -16.24 1.08
CA THR A 64 2.20 -17.20 0.64
C THR A 64 1.50 -18.35 -0.03
N VAL A 65 1.62 -18.47 -1.35
CA VAL A 65 1.03 -19.54 -2.15
C VAL A 65 2.17 -20.39 -2.71
N ASN A 66 2.21 -21.68 -2.35
CA ASN A 66 3.26 -22.62 -2.78
C ASN A 66 4.70 -22.14 -2.46
N GLY A 67 4.91 -21.46 -1.33
CA GLY A 67 6.20 -20.91 -0.94
C GLY A 67 6.58 -19.58 -1.61
N VAL A 68 5.79 -19.11 -2.57
CA VAL A 68 5.94 -17.80 -3.22
C VAL A 68 5.14 -16.76 -2.45
N ARG A 69 5.75 -15.61 -2.16
CA ARG A 69 5.08 -14.47 -1.52
C ARG A 69 4.41 -13.60 -2.58
N ASN A 70 3.10 -13.57 -2.52
CA ASN A 70 2.25 -12.78 -3.37
C ASN A 70 1.81 -11.54 -2.59
N TYR A 71 1.99 -10.37 -3.19
CA TYR A 71 1.64 -9.10 -2.58
C TYR A 71 0.32 -8.60 -3.17
N LEU A 72 -0.58 -8.15 -2.30
CA LEU A 72 -1.85 -7.56 -2.68
C LEU A 72 -1.98 -6.21 -1.97
N VAL A 73 -1.87 -5.13 -2.74
CA VAL A 73 -2.14 -3.77 -2.27
C VAL A 73 -3.62 -3.46 -2.50
N THR A 74 -4.35 -3.09 -1.46
CA THR A 74 -5.75 -2.65 -1.59
C THR A 74 -5.88 -1.19 -1.17
N LEU A 75 -6.33 -0.37 -2.11
CA LEU A 75 -6.65 1.03 -1.88
C LEU A 75 -8.15 1.15 -1.68
N GLU A 76 -8.60 1.59 -0.52
CA GLU A 76 -9.99 1.91 -0.26
C GLU A 76 -10.19 3.41 -0.42
N THR A 77 -11.09 3.79 -1.32
CA THR A 77 -11.39 5.20 -1.60
C THR A 77 -12.73 5.58 -1.02
N HIS A 78 -12.90 6.86 -0.67
CA HIS A 78 -14.17 7.37 -0.12
C HIS A 78 -15.35 7.15 -1.07
N ASN A 79 -15.14 7.32 -2.39
CA ASN A 79 -16.24 7.43 -3.36
C ASN A 79 -16.26 6.32 -4.43
N GLN A 80 -15.11 5.66 -4.67
CA GLN A 80 -14.97 4.76 -5.82
C GLN A 80 -14.74 3.29 -5.38
N GLY A 81 -14.90 2.98 -4.09
CA GLY A 81 -14.76 1.62 -3.54
C GLY A 81 -13.30 1.16 -3.41
N LYS A 82 -13.09 -0.16 -3.44
CA LYS A 82 -11.78 -0.81 -3.23
C LYS A 82 -11.10 -1.11 -4.56
N LEU A 83 -9.85 -0.67 -4.69
CA LEU A 83 -8.96 -0.97 -5.81
C LEU A 83 -7.91 -1.98 -5.31
N LYS A 84 -7.93 -3.19 -5.86
CA LYS A 84 -6.96 -4.25 -5.56
C LYS A 84 -5.87 -4.26 -6.63
N ILE A 85 -4.62 -4.29 -6.22
CA ILE A 85 -3.43 -4.32 -7.06
C ILE A 85 -2.63 -5.55 -6.65
N ASP A 86 -2.48 -6.49 -7.56
CA ASP A 86 -1.80 -7.75 -7.37
C ASP A 86 -0.49 -7.79 -8.17
N GLU A 87 0.22 -8.92 -8.07
CA GLU A 87 1.50 -9.18 -8.71
C GLU A 87 1.49 -9.17 -10.24
N HIS A 88 0.31 -9.14 -10.87
CA HIS A 88 0.19 -8.97 -12.32
C HIS A 88 0.60 -7.56 -12.76
N VAL A 89 0.66 -6.61 -11.82
CA VAL A 89 1.29 -5.31 -12.04
C VAL A 89 2.79 -5.46 -11.82
N GLY A 90 3.56 -5.40 -12.92
CA GLY A 90 5.01 -5.57 -12.88
C GLY A 90 5.67 -4.68 -11.82
N ASN A 91 6.57 -5.27 -11.03
CA ASN A 91 7.30 -4.62 -9.94
C ASN A 91 6.40 -4.00 -8.85
N ILE A 92 5.52 -4.83 -8.27
CA ILE A 92 4.63 -4.45 -7.17
C ILE A 92 5.37 -3.88 -5.96
N ASP A 93 6.60 -4.30 -5.67
CA ASP A 93 7.38 -3.76 -4.56
C ASP A 93 7.75 -2.29 -4.75
N ARG A 94 8.15 -1.92 -5.97
CA ARG A 94 8.43 -0.52 -6.29
C ARG A 94 7.15 0.31 -6.25
N LEU A 95 6.06 -0.19 -6.83
CA LEU A 95 4.75 0.45 -6.79
C LEU A 95 4.29 0.67 -5.34
N ARG A 96 4.43 -0.35 -4.50
CA ARG A 96 4.12 -0.29 -3.07
C ARG A 96 4.92 0.81 -2.38
N THR A 97 6.24 0.83 -2.56
CA THR A 97 7.12 1.82 -1.92
C THR A 97 6.74 3.24 -2.33
N LEU A 98 6.47 3.46 -3.62
CA LEU A 98 6.03 4.76 -4.12
C LEU A 98 4.65 5.15 -3.58
N LEU A 99 3.69 4.22 -3.51
CA LEU A 99 2.38 4.49 -2.94
C LEU A 99 2.47 4.82 -1.45
N GLU A 100 3.32 4.13 -0.70
CA GLU A 100 3.56 4.41 0.72
C GLU A 100 4.13 5.82 0.91
N GLU A 101 5.17 6.18 0.16
CA GLU A 101 5.79 7.50 0.23
C GLU A 101 4.79 8.63 -0.10
N GLN A 102 4.03 8.46 -1.18
CA GLN A 102 3.06 9.47 -1.60
C GLN A 102 1.86 9.55 -0.65
N PHE A 103 1.39 8.42 -0.13
CA PHE A 103 0.29 8.40 0.82
C PHE A 103 0.67 9.12 2.12
N VAL A 104 1.84 8.80 2.70
CA VAL A 104 2.34 9.47 3.91
C VAL A 104 2.53 10.97 3.64
N THR A 105 3.14 11.34 2.52
CA THR A 105 3.37 12.76 2.18
C THR A 105 2.07 13.59 2.17
N HIS A 106 0.98 13.02 1.63
CA HIS A 106 -0.28 13.74 1.49
C HIS A 106 -1.23 13.60 2.69
N ARG A 107 -1.19 12.47 3.41
CA ARG A 107 -2.16 12.17 4.49
C ARG A 107 -1.63 12.47 5.88
N LEU A 108 -0.33 12.29 6.14
CA LEU A 108 0.25 12.49 7.46
C LEU A 108 -0.05 13.89 8.03
N PRO A 109 0.10 15.01 7.28
CA PRO A 109 -0.20 16.33 7.83
C PRO A 109 -1.65 16.49 8.28
N VAL A 110 -2.59 15.98 7.48
CA VAL A 110 -4.03 16.08 7.74
C VAL A 110 -4.40 15.29 8.98
N VAL A 111 -3.90 14.05 9.08
CA VAL A 111 -4.27 13.18 10.19
C VAL A 111 -3.54 13.58 11.47
N LEU A 112 -2.31 14.08 11.37
CA LEU A 112 -1.61 14.67 12.52
C LEU A 112 -2.38 15.88 13.07
N THR A 113 -2.89 16.75 12.18
CA THR A 113 -3.72 17.89 12.57
C THR A 113 -5.00 17.42 13.27
N ALA A 114 -5.70 16.43 12.72
CA ALA A 114 -6.90 15.86 13.32
C ALA A 114 -6.62 15.27 14.72
N TYR A 115 -5.50 14.56 14.87
CA TYR A 115 -5.05 14.00 16.15
C TYR A 115 -4.76 15.10 17.19
N GLN A 116 -4.08 16.16 16.78
CA GLN A 116 -3.79 17.32 17.63
C GLN A 116 -5.07 18.03 18.09
N GLN A 117 -6.12 18.01 17.28
CA GLN A 117 -7.45 18.54 17.63
C GLN A 117 -8.28 17.61 18.53
N GLY A 118 -7.73 16.46 18.94
CA GLY A 118 -8.44 15.48 19.78
C GLY A 118 -9.34 14.52 19.01
N THR A 119 -9.29 14.54 17.67
CA THR A 119 -10.04 13.59 16.86
C THR A 119 -9.38 12.21 16.92
N PRO A 120 -10.13 11.13 17.23
CA PRO A 120 -9.62 9.77 17.15
C PRO A 120 -9.15 9.43 15.74
N ILE A 121 -7.99 8.79 15.63
CA ILE A 121 -7.43 8.31 14.35
C ILE A 121 -7.60 6.81 14.24
N ASP A 122 -8.16 6.36 13.12
CA ASP A 122 -8.45 4.95 12.85
C ASP A 122 -7.42 4.33 11.90
N PHE A 123 -6.85 3.20 12.32
CA PHE A 123 -5.89 2.32 11.65
C PHE A 123 -6.46 0.92 11.51
N ALA A 124 -7.46 0.78 10.65
CA ALA A 124 -8.26 -0.44 10.54
C ALA A 124 -8.81 -0.87 11.93
N GLU A 125 -8.23 -1.88 12.55
CA GLU A 125 -8.66 -2.40 13.85
C GLU A 125 -8.08 -1.66 15.07
N LEU A 126 -7.08 -0.81 14.83
CA LEU A 126 -6.41 -0.01 15.85
C LEU A 126 -6.95 1.43 15.79
N ARG A 127 -7.31 2.01 16.92
CA ARG A 127 -7.75 3.40 17.04
C ARG A 127 -6.86 4.11 18.06
N VAL A 128 -6.29 5.23 17.65
CA VAL A 128 -5.39 6.04 18.46
C VAL A 128 -6.15 7.28 18.92
N THR A 129 -6.25 7.48 20.22
CA THR A 129 -6.81 8.71 20.82
C THR A 129 -5.74 9.43 21.63
N GLN A 130 -6.03 10.64 22.11
CA GLN A 130 -5.11 11.36 22.99
C GLN A 130 -4.94 10.68 24.36
N SER A 131 -5.86 9.82 24.77
CA SER A 131 -5.84 9.17 26.10
C SER A 131 -5.50 7.68 26.07
N ALA A 132 -5.73 7.00 24.93
CA ALA A 132 -5.58 5.56 24.86
C ALA A 132 -5.32 5.05 23.44
N LEU A 133 -4.82 3.83 23.39
CA LEU A 133 -4.79 2.96 22.23
C LEU A 133 -5.93 1.94 22.33
N ILE A 134 -6.82 1.91 21.36
CA ILE A 134 -7.98 1.02 21.32
C ILE A 134 -7.73 -0.03 20.23
N PHE A 135 -7.77 -1.31 20.57
CA PHE A 135 -7.62 -2.42 19.63
C PHE A 135 -8.72 -3.45 19.84
N GLY A 136 -9.68 -3.51 18.90
CA GLY A 136 -10.89 -4.33 19.04
C GLY A 136 -11.67 -3.98 20.30
N LYS A 137 -11.70 -4.89 21.29
CA LYS A 137 -12.36 -4.68 22.60
C LYS A 137 -11.41 -4.19 23.70
N LYS A 138 -10.10 -4.16 23.46
CA LYS A 138 -9.10 -3.72 24.45
C LYS A 138 -8.90 -2.21 24.33
N THR A 139 -8.89 -1.52 25.46
CA THR A 139 -8.49 -0.10 25.57
C THR A 139 -7.28 -0.04 26.48
N LEU A 140 -6.18 0.49 25.97
CA LEU A 140 -4.90 0.61 26.67
C LEU A 140 -4.62 2.11 26.87
N PRO A 141 -4.82 2.66 28.07
CA PRO A 141 -4.41 4.02 28.38
C PRO A 141 -2.92 4.22 28.11
N TRP A 142 -2.51 5.41 27.65
CA TRP A 142 -1.08 5.69 27.45
C TRP A 142 -0.25 5.52 28.72
N SER A 143 -0.85 5.77 29.89
CA SER A 143 -0.22 5.55 31.20
C SER A 143 0.14 4.10 31.48
N ASP A 144 -0.53 3.16 30.81
CA ASP A 144 -0.34 1.73 31.00
C ASP A 144 0.61 1.16 29.94
N ILE A 145 1.12 1.98 29.01
CA ILE A 145 2.04 1.55 27.94
C ILE A 145 3.48 1.87 28.36
N ASP A 146 4.32 0.84 28.41
CA ASP A 146 5.75 0.92 28.74
C ASP A 146 6.57 1.35 27.52
N SER A 147 6.37 0.66 26.40
CA SER A 147 7.08 0.93 25.15
C SER A 147 6.22 0.58 23.93
N ILE A 148 6.51 1.25 22.81
CA ILE A 148 5.96 0.94 21.50
C ILE A 148 7.13 0.68 20.56
N ASP A 149 7.26 -0.57 20.12
CA ASP A 149 8.34 -1.00 19.25
C ASP A 149 7.80 -1.22 17.82
N ILE A 150 8.43 -0.57 16.83
CA ILE A 150 8.09 -0.73 15.42
C ILE A 150 9.14 -1.65 14.77
N TYR A 151 8.74 -2.85 14.37
CA TYR A 151 9.65 -3.81 13.73
C TYR A 151 9.47 -3.83 12.22
N LYS A 152 10.59 -3.62 11.49
CA LYS A 152 10.68 -3.65 10.01
C LYS A 152 9.61 -2.82 9.29
N SER A 153 9.16 -1.71 9.90
CA SER A 153 8.07 -0.86 9.39
C SER A 153 6.77 -1.62 9.09
N GLN A 154 6.54 -2.76 9.77
CA GLN A 154 5.48 -3.72 9.46
C GLN A 154 4.67 -4.15 10.69
N PHE A 155 5.28 -4.13 11.87
CA PHE A 155 4.64 -4.57 13.11
C PHE A 155 4.79 -3.50 14.17
N VAL A 156 3.71 -3.22 14.87
CA VAL A 156 3.72 -2.39 16.08
C VAL A 156 3.52 -3.33 17.26
N PHE A 157 4.50 -3.40 18.13
CA PHE A 157 4.43 -4.11 19.40
C PHE A 157 4.20 -3.09 20.50
N VAL A 158 3.16 -3.30 21.29
CA VAL A 158 2.84 -2.44 22.42
C VAL A 158 3.12 -3.24 23.69
N ARG A 159 4.13 -2.80 24.44
CA ARG A 159 4.44 -3.35 25.75
C ARG A 159 3.63 -2.58 26.78
N VAL A 160 2.89 -3.31 27.61
CA VAL A 160 2.03 -2.73 28.64
C VAL A 160 2.69 -2.92 30.00
N LEU A 161 2.73 -1.86 30.81
CA LEU A 161 3.07 -1.89 32.22
C LEU A 161 2.02 -2.75 32.94
N GLN A 162 2.35 -4.01 33.21
CA GLN A 162 1.47 -4.82 34.03
C GLN A 162 1.54 -4.36 35.49
N LYS A 163 0.37 -4.06 36.08
CA LYS A 163 0.24 -4.02 37.53
C LYS A 163 0.65 -5.38 38.08
N PRO A 164 1.47 -5.43 39.15
CA PRO A 164 1.99 -6.69 39.67
C PRO A 164 0.84 -7.63 40.06
N ASP A 165 0.91 -8.87 39.60
CA ASP A 165 0.00 -9.92 40.03
C ASP A 165 0.18 -10.15 41.53
N LYS A 166 -0.91 -9.97 42.31
CA LYS A 166 -0.92 -10.13 43.77
C LYS A 166 -0.43 -11.52 44.23
N LYS A 167 -0.35 -12.52 43.36
CA LYS A 167 0.11 -13.86 43.72
C LYS A 167 1.59 -14.14 43.45
N ASN A 168 2.23 -13.54 42.45
CA ASN A 168 3.56 -13.99 42.00
C ASN A 168 4.64 -12.90 41.86
N GLY A 169 4.33 -11.62 42.12
CA GLY A 169 5.35 -10.56 42.27
C GLY A 169 6.22 -10.23 41.05
N LEU A 170 6.06 -10.94 39.93
CA LEU A 170 6.77 -10.69 38.68
C LEU A 170 5.82 -10.05 37.66
N PRO A 171 6.22 -8.96 36.98
CA PRO A 171 5.44 -8.38 35.90
C PRO A 171 5.37 -9.40 34.75
N LYS A 172 4.17 -9.84 34.39
CA LYS A 172 3.99 -10.74 33.25
C LYS A 172 4.02 -9.87 31.99
N ILE A 173 4.90 -10.18 31.05
CA ILE A 173 4.96 -9.44 29.78
C ILE A 173 3.89 -10.06 28.88
N GLU A 174 2.74 -9.42 28.76
CA GLU A 174 1.71 -9.83 27.80
C GLU A 174 1.94 -9.05 26.50
N THR A 175 2.52 -9.71 25.49
CA THR A 175 2.61 -9.18 24.13
C THR A 175 1.19 -9.15 23.55
N ILE A 176 0.51 -8.03 23.71
CA ILE A 176 -0.81 -7.84 23.13
C ILE A 176 -0.61 -7.55 21.65
N SER A 177 -0.94 -8.58 20.86
CA SER A 177 -1.18 -8.60 19.41
C SER A 177 0.03 -8.41 18.47
N ARG A 178 0.09 -9.34 17.50
CA ARG A 178 0.73 -9.19 16.20
C ARG A 178 -0.19 -8.27 15.38
N ILE A 179 0.00 -6.96 15.49
CA ILE A 179 -0.76 -5.99 14.69
C ILE A 179 -0.30 -6.19 13.23
N TRP A 180 -1.18 -6.77 12.42
CA TRP A 180 -0.96 -6.85 10.98
C TRP A 180 -0.90 -5.44 10.42
N ARG A 181 -0.03 -5.26 9.42
CA ARG A 181 0.27 -4.01 8.74
C ARG A 181 -1.00 -3.19 8.42
N TYR A 182 -1.26 -2.18 9.24
CA TYR A 182 -2.19 -1.09 8.96
C TYR A 182 -1.39 0.19 9.12
N PHE A 183 -1.17 0.90 8.02
CA PHE A 183 -0.32 2.08 8.02
C PHE A 183 -0.94 3.18 8.88
N LEU A 184 -0.12 3.68 9.83
CA LEU A 184 -0.17 5.02 10.42
C LEU A 184 -0.36 6.07 9.30
N PRO A 185 -1.11 7.17 9.52
CA PRO A 185 -1.40 8.12 8.47
C PRO A 185 -0.14 8.87 8.06
#